data_AF-A0A7D3W1Z9-F1
#
_entry.id   AF-A0A7D3W1Z9-F1
#
_cell.length_a   1.000
_cell.length_b   1.000
_cell.length_c   1.000
_cell.angle_alpha   90.00
_cell.angle_beta   90.00
_cell.angle_gamma   90.00
#
_symmetry.space_group_name_H-M   'P 1'
#
loop_
_entity.id
_entity.type
_entity.pdbx_description
1 polymer ?
#
loop_
_entity_poly.entity_id
_entity_poly.type
_entity_poly.pdbx_seq_one_letter_code
_entity_poly.pdbx_strand_id
1 'polypeptide(L)'
;MSGLTIPEPQFPGDDGSADPRLCEALAGYAAGRVGQHAVLRRLQNTRLLVPIVAVLTEEEEVEPGGLRREKSSDMALPTLIGDDGRRGVLGFTCMDTLKAWRADARPVAVRAGEACRAALDEGADALVVDVAGPVPFAVEGLRLHLLAEGRPVPPPHEDPDVLAAVEAAFGSDQAVTGVRLTEGTSAELAVRFAIVPGHDERVTVQRVSDRLAEVLRGRIVGGVELSIVRRG
;
A
#
# COMPACT_ATOMS: atom_id res chain seq x y z
N MET A 1 21.73 -16.94 -40.81
CA MET A 1 22.47 -16.86 -39.53
C MET A 1 21.60 -16.06 -38.56
N SER A 2 20.72 -16.73 -37.83
CA SER A 2 19.89 -16.05 -36.82
C SER A 2 20.75 -15.91 -35.57
N GLY A 3 21.19 -14.69 -35.27
CA GLY A 3 21.96 -14.41 -34.06
C GLY A 3 21.09 -14.61 -32.82
N LEU A 4 21.64 -15.30 -31.81
CA LEU A 4 21.05 -15.35 -30.48
C LEU A 4 21.15 -13.94 -29.87
N THR A 5 20.03 -13.22 -29.82
CA THR A 5 19.94 -11.97 -29.06
C THR A 5 19.78 -12.33 -27.59
N ILE A 6 20.76 -11.98 -26.76
CA ILE A 6 20.63 -12.07 -25.30
C ILE A 6 19.68 -10.94 -24.86
N PRO A 7 18.57 -11.23 -24.16
CA PRO A 7 17.70 -10.19 -23.63
C PRO A 7 18.47 -9.26 -22.69
N GLU A 8 18.30 -7.95 -22.84
CA GLU A 8 18.87 -6.99 -21.89
C GLU A 8 18.18 -7.13 -20.52
N PRO A 9 18.93 -7.08 -19.40
CA PRO A 9 18.33 -7.06 -18.07
C PRO A 9 17.39 -5.87 -17.91
N GLN A 10 16.22 -6.09 -17.30
CA GLN A 10 15.24 -5.03 -17.05
C GLN A 10 15.80 -3.90 -16.16
N PHE A 11 16.79 -4.21 -15.31
CA PHE A 11 17.47 -3.26 -14.42
C PHE A 11 19.00 -3.38 -14.54
N PRO A 12 19.62 -2.74 -15.54
CA PRO A 12 21.07 -2.74 -15.68
C PRO A 12 21.74 -2.05 -14.49
N GLY A 13 22.68 -2.73 -13.83
CA GLY A 13 23.41 -2.17 -12.68
C GLY A 13 22.65 -2.13 -11.36
N ASP A 14 21.53 -2.86 -11.25
CA ASP A 14 20.84 -3.07 -9.97
C ASP A 14 21.78 -3.81 -9.01
N ASP A 15 22.21 -3.12 -7.96
CA ASP A 15 23.05 -3.66 -6.89
C ASP A 15 22.22 -4.23 -5.72
N GLY A 16 20.88 -4.22 -5.86
CA GLY A 16 19.95 -4.69 -4.86
C GLY A 16 19.72 -3.72 -3.70
N SER A 17 20.29 -2.50 -3.75
CA SER A 17 20.03 -1.44 -2.77
C SER A 17 18.67 -0.77 -3.01
N ALA A 18 18.08 -0.22 -1.94
CA ALA A 18 16.81 0.50 -2.03
C ALA A 18 17.00 1.91 -2.63
N ASP A 19 15.97 2.41 -3.32
CA ASP A 19 15.96 3.79 -3.80
C ASP A 19 16.04 4.76 -2.60
N PRO A 20 17.06 5.63 -2.51
CA PRO A 20 17.23 6.53 -1.36
C PRO A 20 16.04 7.47 -1.11
N ARG A 21 15.33 7.89 -2.17
CA ARG A 21 14.16 8.77 -2.04
C ARG A 21 12.95 8.00 -1.50
N LEU A 22 12.83 6.72 -1.82
CA LEU A 22 11.81 5.86 -1.21
C LEU A 22 12.14 5.59 0.27
N CYS A 23 13.40 5.31 0.60
CA CYS A 23 13.84 5.15 1.99
C CYS A 23 13.53 6.40 2.82
N GLU A 24 13.83 7.59 2.30
CA GLU A 24 13.53 8.85 2.97
C GLU A 24 12.02 9.02 3.19
N ALA A 25 11.20 8.73 2.17
CA ALA A 25 9.74 8.83 2.29
C ALA A 25 9.17 7.84 3.31
N LEU A 26 9.63 6.59 3.32
CA LEU A 26 9.24 5.56 4.29
C LEU A 26 9.64 5.95 5.72
N ALA A 27 10.87 6.43 5.92
CA ALA A 27 11.32 6.92 7.22
C ALA A 27 10.54 8.16 7.67
N GLY A 28 10.20 9.06 6.74
CA GLY A 28 9.31 10.19 7.00
C GLY A 28 7.90 9.75 7.40
N TYR A 29 7.35 8.75 6.73
CA TYR A 29 6.04 8.17 7.03
C TYR A 29 6.00 7.53 8.42
N ALA A 30 6.98 6.67 8.73
CA ALA A 30 7.08 6.03 10.04
C ALA A 30 7.25 7.04 11.18
N ALA A 31 7.94 8.16 10.93
CA ALA A 31 8.12 9.25 11.88
C ALA A 31 6.93 10.23 11.94
N GLY A 32 5.85 10.01 11.18
CA GLY A 32 4.72 10.94 11.12
C GLY A 32 5.10 12.33 10.59
N ARG A 33 6.05 12.40 9.65
CA ARG A 33 6.49 13.65 8.98
C ARG A 33 5.93 13.82 7.56
N VAL A 34 5.56 12.72 6.90
CA VAL A 34 4.88 12.74 5.59
C VAL A 34 3.72 11.74 5.55
N GLY A 35 2.69 12.02 4.78
CA GLY A 35 1.54 11.14 4.60
C GLY A 35 1.80 9.98 3.63
N GLN A 36 0.86 9.04 3.58
CA GLN A 36 0.91 7.86 2.71
C GLN A 36 1.12 8.22 1.23
N HIS A 37 0.49 9.31 0.76
CA HIS A 37 0.60 9.75 -0.63
C HIS A 37 2.06 10.06 -1.04
N ALA A 38 2.88 10.59 -0.13
CA ALA A 38 4.29 10.88 -0.41
C ALA A 38 5.09 9.59 -0.67
N VAL A 39 4.83 8.52 0.08
CA VAL A 39 5.44 7.19 -0.12
C VAL A 39 5.01 6.62 -1.47
N LEU A 40 3.70 6.61 -1.74
CA LEU A 40 3.14 6.05 -2.97
C LEU A 40 3.70 6.71 -4.24
N ARG A 41 3.89 8.05 -4.21
CA ARG A 41 4.52 8.78 -5.32
C ARG A 41 5.97 8.39 -5.58
N ARG A 42 6.72 8.03 -4.54
CA ARG A 42 8.09 7.52 -4.70
C ARG A 42 8.07 6.09 -5.21
N LEU A 43 7.22 5.25 -4.62
CA LEU A 43 7.11 3.83 -4.94
C LEU A 43 6.77 3.57 -6.42
N GLN A 44 5.91 4.40 -7.04
CA GLN A 44 5.43 4.18 -8.42
C GLN A 44 6.54 3.91 -9.46
N ASN A 45 7.73 4.50 -9.27
CA ASN A 45 8.82 4.41 -10.25
C ASN A 45 10.03 3.60 -9.75
N THR A 46 9.90 2.90 -8.63
CA THR A 46 11.01 2.13 -8.05
C THR A 46 10.98 0.66 -8.46
N ARG A 47 12.16 0.06 -8.47
CA ARG A 47 12.35 -1.39 -8.49
C ARG A 47 11.99 -1.97 -7.12
N LEU A 48 11.25 -3.07 -7.10
CA LEU A 48 10.99 -3.91 -5.93
C LEU A 48 11.53 -5.31 -6.18
N LEU A 49 11.89 -6.01 -5.12
CA LEU A 49 12.21 -7.44 -5.16
C LEU A 49 10.98 -8.21 -4.69
N VAL A 50 10.37 -8.95 -5.60
CA VAL A 50 9.34 -9.93 -5.25
C VAL A 50 10.03 -11.24 -4.88
N PRO A 51 9.77 -11.82 -3.69
CA PRO A 51 10.40 -13.07 -3.30
C PRO A 51 9.74 -14.24 -4.03
N ILE A 52 10.56 -15.19 -4.49
CA ILE A 52 10.09 -16.50 -4.92
C ILE A 52 10.74 -17.55 -4.03
N VAL A 53 9.93 -18.48 -3.52
CA VAL A 53 10.38 -19.57 -2.64
C VAL A 53 10.04 -20.91 -3.26
N ALA A 54 10.88 -21.91 -3.02
CA ALA A 54 10.54 -23.28 -3.36
C ALA A 54 9.54 -23.82 -2.32
N VAL A 55 8.43 -24.35 -2.80
CA VAL A 55 7.45 -25.07 -1.99
C VAL A 55 7.52 -26.54 -2.39
N LEU A 56 7.58 -27.40 -1.38
CA LEU A 56 7.45 -28.84 -1.56
C LEU A 56 5.96 -29.15 -1.62
N THR A 57 5.49 -29.67 -2.75
CA THR A 57 4.14 -30.24 -2.83
C THR A 57 4.14 -31.60 -2.12
N GLU A 58 3.07 -31.89 -1.37
CA GLU A 58 2.94 -33.11 -0.56
C GLU A 58 3.08 -34.37 -1.42
N GLU A 59 3.68 -35.41 -0.84
CA GLU A 59 3.80 -36.75 -1.44
C GLU A 59 2.38 -37.32 -1.66
N GLU A 60 1.98 -37.64 -2.90
CA GLU A 60 0.84 -38.54 -3.10
C GLU A 60 1.18 -39.89 -2.42
N GLU A 61 0.31 -40.40 -1.55
CA GLU A 61 0.46 -41.73 -0.95
C GLU A 61 0.53 -42.78 -2.07
N VAL A 62 1.74 -43.28 -2.33
CA VAL A 62 1.95 -44.31 -3.34
C VAL A 62 1.69 -45.68 -2.70
N GLU A 63 0.85 -46.49 -3.34
CA GLU A 63 0.61 -47.90 -3.01
C GLU A 63 1.93 -48.67 -2.80
N PRO A 64 1.99 -49.67 -1.87
CA PRO A 64 3.20 -50.43 -1.61
C PRO A 64 3.72 -51.15 -2.87
N GLY A 65 4.79 -50.61 -3.46
CA GLY A 65 5.42 -51.13 -4.70
C GLY A 65 5.45 -50.14 -5.86
N GLY A 66 4.83 -48.97 -5.75
CA GLY A 66 4.96 -47.89 -6.73
C GLY A 66 6.29 -47.14 -6.60
N LEU A 67 6.91 -46.81 -7.73
CA LEU A 67 8.10 -45.96 -7.77
C LEU A 67 7.77 -44.60 -7.15
N ARG A 68 8.49 -44.20 -6.09
CA ARG A 68 8.46 -42.83 -5.55
C ARG A 68 8.69 -41.85 -6.69
N ARG A 69 7.65 -41.12 -7.08
CA ARG A 69 7.74 -40.10 -8.12
C ARG A 69 8.61 -38.95 -7.61
N GLU A 70 9.52 -38.48 -8.45
CA GLU A 70 10.52 -37.47 -8.11
C GLU A 70 9.89 -36.22 -7.49
N LYS A 71 10.59 -35.68 -6.48
CA LYS A 71 10.26 -34.48 -5.71
C LYS A 71 10.18 -33.25 -6.64
N SER A 72 9.00 -32.94 -7.17
CA SER A 72 8.77 -31.70 -7.90
C SER A 72 8.79 -30.53 -6.92
N SER A 73 9.67 -29.55 -7.13
CA SER A 73 9.68 -28.31 -6.35
C SER A 73 8.95 -27.24 -7.16
N ASP A 74 7.80 -26.79 -6.68
CA ASP A 74 7.07 -25.69 -7.32
C ASP A 74 7.60 -24.36 -6.77
N MET A 75 7.77 -23.39 -7.67
CA MET A 75 8.18 -22.03 -7.29
C MET A 75 6.92 -21.23 -6.99
N ALA A 76 6.78 -20.74 -5.77
CA ALA A 76 5.60 -19.99 -5.34
C ALA A 76 5.93 -18.54 -5.00
N LEU A 77 4.96 -17.66 -5.27
CA LEU A 77 4.92 -16.29 -4.78
C LEU A 77 4.30 -16.29 -3.37
N PRO A 78 5.08 -16.03 -2.30
CA PRO A 78 4.58 -16.02 -0.94
C PRO A 78 3.48 -14.96 -0.74
N THR A 79 2.41 -15.37 -0.06
CA THR A 79 1.33 -14.49 0.40
C THR A 79 1.25 -14.56 1.93
N LEU A 80 1.10 -13.41 2.58
CA LEU A 80 0.74 -13.30 4.00
C LEU A 80 -0.77 -13.24 4.18
N ILE A 81 -1.25 -13.75 5.30
CA ILE A 81 -2.63 -13.58 5.75
C ILE A 81 -2.59 -12.65 6.97
N GLY A 82 -3.23 -11.50 6.89
CA GLY A 82 -3.41 -10.60 8.02
C GLY A 82 -4.40 -11.16 9.04
N ASP A 83 -4.40 -10.60 10.25
CA ASP A 83 -5.35 -11.00 11.31
C ASP A 83 -6.82 -10.74 10.91
N ASP A 84 -7.04 -9.85 9.94
CA ASP A 84 -8.32 -9.54 9.32
C ASP A 84 -8.69 -10.51 8.17
N GLY A 85 -7.86 -11.53 7.93
CA GLY A 85 -8.03 -12.52 6.87
C GLY A 85 -7.63 -12.04 5.48
N ARG A 86 -7.22 -10.77 5.32
CA ARG A 86 -6.80 -10.24 4.03
C ARG A 86 -5.45 -10.79 3.61
N ARG A 87 -5.29 -10.98 2.31
CA ARG A 87 -4.13 -11.58 1.67
C ARG A 87 -3.17 -10.48 1.19
N GLY A 88 -1.88 -10.63 1.46
CA GLY A 88 -0.85 -9.68 1.05
C GLY A 88 0.31 -10.36 0.32
N VAL A 89 0.56 -10.00 -0.94
CA VAL A 89 1.78 -10.39 -1.65
C VAL A 89 2.96 -9.57 -1.14
N LEU A 90 4.12 -10.18 -1.03
CA LEU A 90 5.32 -9.52 -0.51
C LEU A 90 6.13 -8.81 -1.59
N GLY A 91 6.64 -7.63 -1.25
CA GLY A 91 7.68 -6.92 -2.01
C GLY A 91 8.73 -6.35 -1.08
N PHE A 92 9.97 -6.21 -1.56
CA PHE A 92 11.07 -5.69 -0.76
C PHE A 92 11.80 -4.57 -1.49
N THR A 93 12.15 -3.51 -0.76
CA THR A 93 12.90 -2.40 -1.33
C THR A 93 14.36 -2.74 -1.53
N CYS A 94 14.96 -3.67 -0.76
CA CYS A 94 16.35 -4.12 -0.96
C CYS A 94 16.59 -5.59 -0.59
N MET A 95 17.79 -6.06 -0.90
CA MET A 95 18.23 -7.42 -0.56
C MET A 95 18.29 -7.65 0.96
N ASP A 96 18.70 -6.66 1.74
CA ASP A 96 18.84 -6.80 3.20
C ASP A 96 17.48 -7.07 3.87
N THR A 97 16.43 -6.33 3.48
CA THR A 97 15.08 -6.52 4.04
C THR A 97 14.47 -7.86 3.58
N LEU A 98 14.71 -8.27 2.33
CA LEU A 98 14.32 -9.58 1.82
C LEU A 98 15.00 -10.71 2.59
N LYS A 99 16.31 -10.63 2.84
CA LYS A 99 17.07 -11.66 3.55
C LYS A 99 16.78 -11.69 5.04
N ALA A 100 16.46 -10.54 5.65
CA ALA A 100 15.96 -10.48 7.01
C ALA A 100 14.61 -11.19 7.16
N TRP A 101 13.73 -11.09 6.15
CA TRP A 101 12.48 -11.86 6.12
C TRP A 101 12.74 -13.35 5.92
N ARG A 102 13.50 -13.72 4.87
CA ARG A 102 13.76 -15.12 4.53
C ARG A 102 15.04 -15.29 3.72
N ALA A 103 16.03 -15.96 4.32
CA ALA A 103 17.37 -16.10 3.74
C ALA A 103 17.41 -16.92 2.42
N ASP A 104 16.55 -17.92 2.24
CA ASP A 104 16.47 -18.77 1.05
C ASP A 104 15.59 -18.20 -0.08
N ALA A 105 14.92 -17.06 0.15
CA ALA A 105 14.11 -16.41 -0.88
C ALA A 105 14.97 -15.94 -2.05
N ARG A 106 14.49 -16.23 -3.27
CA ARG A 106 15.13 -15.80 -4.52
C ARG A 106 14.48 -14.49 -4.98
N PRO A 107 15.25 -13.41 -5.17
CA PRO A 107 14.70 -12.13 -5.57
C PRO A 107 14.35 -12.15 -7.06
N VAL A 108 13.17 -11.60 -7.39
CA VAL A 108 12.83 -11.20 -8.75
C VAL A 108 12.63 -9.69 -8.75
N ALA A 109 13.54 -8.98 -9.43
CA ALA A 109 13.47 -7.53 -9.58
C ALA A 109 12.37 -7.18 -10.59
N VAL A 110 11.41 -6.36 -10.17
CA VAL A 110 10.29 -5.89 -11.00
C VAL A 110 10.00 -4.42 -10.69
N ARG A 111 9.31 -3.71 -11.59
CA ARG A 111 8.79 -2.38 -11.28
C ARG A 111 7.66 -2.49 -10.26
N ALA A 112 7.48 -1.48 -9.42
CA ALA A 112 6.42 -1.49 -8.42
C ALA A 112 5.01 -1.77 -9.00
N GLY A 113 4.71 -1.26 -10.21
CA GLY A 113 3.46 -1.58 -10.89
C GLY A 113 3.31 -3.05 -11.29
N GLU A 114 4.39 -3.72 -11.66
CA GLU A 114 4.40 -5.17 -11.95
C GLU A 114 4.19 -5.98 -10.67
N ALA A 115 4.79 -5.56 -9.55
CA ALA A 115 4.54 -6.17 -8.23
C ALA A 115 3.07 -5.99 -7.80
N CYS A 116 2.48 -4.80 -8.02
CA CYS A 116 1.07 -4.55 -7.75
C CYS A 116 0.16 -5.43 -8.63
N ARG A 117 0.52 -5.62 -9.89
CA ARG A 117 -0.21 -6.52 -10.79
C ARG A 117 -0.13 -7.98 -10.35
N ALA A 118 1.05 -8.44 -9.95
CA ALA A 118 1.22 -9.78 -9.40
C ALA A 118 0.36 -10.00 -8.15
N ALA A 119 0.24 -8.99 -7.28
CA ALA A 119 -0.68 -9.07 -6.14
C ALA A 119 -2.14 -9.27 -6.55
N LEU A 120 -2.60 -8.54 -7.58
CA LEU A 120 -3.96 -8.69 -8.11
C LEU A 120 -4.17 -10.05 -8.78
N ASP A 121 -3.19 -10.53 -9.56
CA ASP A 121 -3.25 -11.82 -10.25
C ASP A 121 -3.31 -13.00 -9.27
N GLU A 122 -2.65 -12.89 -8.11
CA GLU A 122 -2.73 -13.85 -6.99
C GLU A 122 -4.05 -13.75 -6.19
N GLY A 123 -4.92 -12.78 -6.53
CA GLY A 123 -6.13 -12.47 -5.77
C GLY A 123 -5.84 -11.98 -4.35
N ALA A 124 -4.74 -11.24 -4.16
CA ALA A 124 -4.38 -10.60 -2.90
C ALA A 124 -5.02 -9.21 -2.78
N ASP A 125 -5.29 -8.80 -1.54
CA ASP A 125 -5.86 -7.49 -1.20
C ASP A 125 -4.82 -6.38 -1.18
N ALA A 126 -3.54 -6.73 -1.02
CA ALA A 126 -2.45 -5.78 -0.87
C ALA A 126 -1.11 -6.29 -1.44
N LEU A 127 -0.26 -5.33 -1.81
CA LEU A 127 1.19 -5.50 -1.85
C LEU A 127 1.78 -4.98 -0.53
N VAL A 128 2.45 -5.85 0.23
CA VAL A 128 3.09 -5.52 1.51
C VAL A 128 4.59 -5.39 1.30
N VAL A 129 5.07 -4.15 1.42
CA VAL A 129 6.47 -3.76 1.23
C VAL A 129 7.23 -3.85 2.55
N ASP A 130 8.41 -4.47 2.52
CA ASP A 130 9.38 -4.52 3.63
C ASP A 130 8.78 -5.01 4.96
N VAL A 131 8.11 -6.18 4.93
CA VAL A 131 7.49 -6.75 6.15
C VAL A 131 8.48 -7.01 7.29
N ALA A 132 9.76 -7.25 6.97
CA ALA A 132 10.83 -7.40 7.96
C ALA A 132 11.48 -6.07 8.39
N GLY A 133 10.91 -4.93 7.98
CA GLY A 133 11.39 -3.60 8.30
C GLY A 133 12.40 -3.04 7.28
N PRO A 134 12.90 -1.81 7.51
CA PRO A 134 12.70 -1.03 8.74
C PRO A 134 11.31 -0.40 8.86
N VAL A 135 10.59 -0.24 7.74
CA VAL A 135 9.24 0.34 7.73
C VAL A 135 8.34 -0.54 6.86
N PRO A 136 7.47 -1.38 7.44
CA PRO A 136 6.47 -2.10 6.66
C PRO A 136 5.45 -1.12 6.09
N PHE A 137 5.08 -1.29 4.82
CA PHE A 137 4.13 -0.41 4.14
C PHE A 137 3.21 -1.19 3.21
N ALA A 138 1.90 -0.98 3.31
CA ALA A 138 0.92 -1.65 2.47
C ALA A 138 0.41 -0.74 1.36
N VAL A 139 0.35 -1.28 0.14
CA VAL A 139 -0.37 -0.72 -1.01
C VAL A 139 -1.63 -1.56 -1.20
N GLU A 140 -2.80 -0.94 -1.04
CA GLU A 140 -4.09 -1.62 -1.02
C GLU A 140 -5.18 -0.75 -1.67
N GLY A 141 -6.37 -1.32 -1.84
CA GLY A 141 -7.55 -0.62 -2.35
C GLY A 141 -7.33 -0.06 -3.76
N LEU A 142 -7.81 1.16 -4.02
CA LEU A 142 -7.68 1.77 -5.35
C LEU A 142 -6.21 2.01 -5.75
N ARG A 143 -5.32 2.24 -4.78
CA ARG A 143 -3.91 2.58 -5.04
C ARG A 143 -3.18 1.40 -5.64
N LEU A 144 -3.51 0.18 -5.19
CA LEU A 144 -2.98 -1.06 -5.75
C LEU A 144 -3.35 -1.18 -7.23
N HIS A 145 -4.61 -0.94 -7.57
CA HIS A 145 -5.12 -0.99 -8.94
C HIS A 145 -4.48 0.10 -9.82
N LEU A 146 -4.42 1.34 -9.35
CA LEU A 146 -3.82 2.44 -10.10
C LEU A 146 -2.33 2.19 -10.38
N LEU A 147 -1.57 1.74 -9.37
CA LEU A 147 -0.16 1.42 -9.56
C LEU A 147 0.02 0.22 -10.49
N ALA A 148 -0.83 -0.80 -10.40
CA ALA A 148 -0.85 -1.92 -11.33
C ALA A 148 -1.14 -1.46 -12.77
N GLU A 149 -1.99 -0.46 -12.97
CA GLU A 149 -2.29 0.14 -14.28
C GLU A 149 -1.22 1.15 -14.75
N GLY A 150 -0.20 1.44 -13.92
CA GLY A 150 0.81 2.48 -14.20
C GLY A 150 0.25 3.91 -14.12
N ARG A 151 -0.92 4.09 -13.51
CA ARG A 151 -1.58 5.38 -13.34
C ARG A 151 -1.08 6.10 -12.09
N PRO A 152 -1.07 7.45 -12.10
CA PRO A 152 -0.70 8.21 -10.92
C PRO A 152 -1.70 7.98 -9.78
N VAL A 153 -1.19 7.93 -8.55
CA VAL A 153 -2.03 7.94 -7.36
C VAL A 153 -2.60 9.35 -7.17
N PRO A 154 -3.93 9.51 -6.96
CA PRO A 154 -4.54 10.82 -6.77
C PRO A 154 -4.05 11.51 -5.49
N PRO A 155 -4.06 12.85 -5.43
CA PRO A 155 -3.86 13.57 -4.19
C PRO A 155 -4.96 13.22 -3.17
N PRO A 156 -4.74 13.42 -1.86
CA PRO A 156 -5.67 12.91 -0.85
C PRO A 156 -7.11 13.44 -0.94
N HIS A 157 -7.31 14.65 -1.44
CA HIS A 157 -8.65 15.24 -1.60
C HIS A 157 -9.42 14.69 -2.80
N GLU A 158 -8.77 13.93 -3.69
CA GLU A 158 -9.39 13.24 -4.84
C GLU A 158 -9.38 11.71 -4.65
N ASP A 159 -8.88 11.23 -3.53
CA ASP A 159 -8.68 9.80 -3.27
C ASP A 159 -9.96 9.16 -2.69
N PRO A 160 -10.64 8.26 -3.42
CA PRO A 160 -11.90 7.66 -2.99
C PRO A 160 -11.85 6.96 -1.63
N ASP A 161 -10.73 6.38 -1.24
CA ASP A 161 -10.62 5.71 0.07
C ASP A 161 -10.45 6.74 1.20
N VAL A 162 -9.87 7.91 0.91
CA VAL A 162 -9.83 9.06 1.85
C VAL A 162 -11.23 9.67 1.95
N LEU A 163 -11.92 9.85 0.82
CA LEU A 163 -13.30 10.32 0.79
C LEU A 163 -14.21 9.40 1.61
N ALA A 164 -14.15 8.09 1.38
CA ALA A 164 -14.94 7.10 2.13
C ALA A 164 -14.64 7.12 3.63
N ALA A 165 -13.36 7.27 4.02
CA ALA A 165 -12.97 7.37 5.44
C ALA A 165 -13.54 8.64 6.09
N VAL A 166 -13.47 9.79 5.38
CA VAL A 166 -14.08 11.03 5.85
C VAL A 166 -15.60 10.88 5.93
N GLU A 167 -16.26 10.37 4.89
CA GLU A 167 -17.70 10.12 4.90
C GLU A 167 -18.13 9.22 6.06
N ALA A 168 -17.37 8.17 6.37
CA ALA A 168 -17.63 7.31 7.53
C ALA A 168 -17.50 8.07 8.87
N ALA A 169 -16.50 8.94 9.01
CA ALA A 169 -16.32 9.76 10.22
C ALA A 169 -17.50 10.72 10.48
N PHE A 170 -18.10 11.24 9.40
CA PHE A 170 -19.24 12.15 9.48
C PHE A 170 -20.61 11.47 9.43
N GLY A 171 -20.72 10.29 8.80
CA GLY A 171 -22.00 9.62 8.52
C GLY A 171 -22.78 9.20 9.78
N SER A 172 -22.11 9.19 10.93
CA SER A 172 -22.73 8.93 12.23
C SER A 172 -23.14 10.19 13.01
N ASP A 173 -22.86 11.40 12.50
CA ASP A 173 -23.15 12.66 13.18
C ASP A 173 -24.36 13.39 12.54
N GLN A 174 -25.49 13.40 13.26
CA GLN A 174 -26.71 14.10 12.82
C GLN A 174 -26.57 15.64 12.86
N ALA A 175 -25.52 16.16 13.50
CA ALA A 175 -25.24 17.59 13.57
C ALA A 175 -24.57 18.12 12.29
N VAL A 176 -24.14 17.26 11.36
CA VAL A 176 -23.34 17.68 10.20
C VAL A 176 -24.04 17.35 8.88
N THR A 177 -23.89 18.23 7.89
CA THR A 177 -24.34 18.00 6.52
C THR A 177 -23.37 18.60 5.50
N GLY A 178 -23.48 18.19 4.23
CA GLY A 178 -22.75 18.81 3.12
C GLY A 178 -21.23 18.66 3.17
N VAL A 179 -20.72 17.52 3.64
CA VAL A 179 -19.28 17.24 3.74
C VAL A 179 -18.64 17.22 2.34
N ARG A 180 -17.55 17.95 2.16
CA ARG A 180 -16.75 18.03 0.93
C ARG A 180 -15.26 18.08 1.28
N LEU A 181 -14.45 17.37 0.51
CA LEU A 181 -13.00 17.44 0.58
C LEU A 181 -12.48 18.38 -0.50
N THR A 182 -11.49 19.20 -0.16
CA THR A 182 -10.75 20.04 -1.10
C THR A 182 -9.26 19.97 -0.78
N GLU A 183 -8.42 20.44 -1.71
CA GLU A 183 -7.02 20.74 -1.39
C GLU A 183 -6.95 21.73 -0.22
N GLY A 184 -6.07 21.47 0.74
CA GLY A 184 -5.82 22.38 1.85
C GLY A 184 -4.93 23.55 1.43
N THR A 185 -5.11 24.70 2.09
CA THR A 185 -4.35 25.92 1.74
C THR A 185 -3.08 26.09 2.57
N SER A 186 -3.09 25.55 3.78
CA SER A 186 -2.07 25.52 4.83
C SER A 186 -1.88 24.11 5.44
N ALA A 187 -2.65 23.13 4.97
CA ALA A 187 -2.65 21.74 5.39
C ALA A 187 -2.75 20.79 4.18
N GLU A 188 -2.51 19.49 4.39
CA GLU A 188 -2.55 18.48 3.33
C GLU A 188 -3.99 18.22 2.80
N LEU A 189 -4.99 18.41 3.65
CA LEU A 189 -6.40 18.20 3.31
C LEU A 189 -7.27 19.31 3.93
N ALA A 190 -8.29 19.76 3.21
CA ALA A 190 -9.37 20.58 3.77
C ALA A 190 -10.70 19.84 3.72
N VAL A 191 -11.43 19.88 4.83
CA VAL A 191 -12.77 19.33 4.96
C VAL A 191 -13.75 20.45 5.28
N ARG A 192 -14.72 20.62 4.37
CA ARG A 192 -15.78 21.62 4.46
C ARG A 192 -17.09 20.94 4.78
N PHE A 193 -17.83 21.46 5.76
CA PHE A 193 -19.13 20.94 6.14
C PHE A 193 -20.02 22.03 6.71
N ALA A 194 -21.32 21.78 6.79
CA ALA A 194 -22.29 22.65 7.46
C ALA A 194 -22.80 22.00 8.73
N ILE A 195 -23.15 22.83 9.72
CA ILE A 195 -23.75 22.36 10.97
C ILE A 195 -25.26 22.55 10.90
N VAL A 196 -25.99 21.51 11.25
CA VAL A 196 -27.45 21.50 11.30
C VAL A 196 -27.92 22.46 12.41
N PRO A 197 -28.88 23.37 12.14
CA PRO A 197 -29.39 24.31 13.14
C PRO A 197 -29.79 23.63 14.46
N GLY A 198 -29.51 24.30 15.58
CA GLY A 198 -29.80 23.78 16.92
C GLY A 198 -28.71 22.91 17.54
N HIS A 199 -27.63 22.62 16.82
CA HIS A 199 -26.45 21.92 17.36
C HIS A 199 -25.36 22.91 17.78
N ASP A 200 -24.60 22.56 18.82
CA ASP A 200 -23.48 23.37 19.29
C ASP A 200 -22.28 23.24 18.35
N GLU A 201 -21.79 24.37 17.86
CA GLU A 201 -20.70 24.43 16.88
C GLU A 201 -19.39 23.86 17.44
N ARG A 202 -19.01 24.27 18.66
CA ARG A 202 -17.73 23.90 19.25
C ARG A 202 -17.68 22.41 19.58
N VAL A 203 -18.75 21.87 20.15
CA VAL A 203 -18.89 20.44 20.46
C VAL A 203 -18.86 19.61 19.18
N THR A 204 -19.54 20.06 18.13
CA THR A 204 -19.60 19.34 16.85
C THR A 204 -18.22 19.31 16.17
N VAL A 205 -17.53 20.46 16.10
CA VAL A 205 -16.19 20.55 15.51
C VAL A 205 -15.19 19.66 16.25
N GLN A 206 -15.18 19.69 17.59
CA GLN A 206 -14.27 18.87 18.38
C GLN A 206 -14.48 17.38 18.12
N ARG A 207 -15.74 16.92 18.18
CA ARG A 207 -16.10 15.51 17.94
C ARG A 207 -15.70 15.04 16.55
N VAL A 208 -15.96 15.85 15.53
CA VAL A 208 -15.57 15.55 14.14
C VAL A 208 -14.05 15.51 14.01
N SER A 209 -13.35 16.48 14.59
CA SER A 209 -11.88 16.55 14.57
C SER A 209 -11.25 15.30 15.18
N ASP A 210 -11.76 14.84 16.33
CA ASP A 210 -11.24 13.64 16.99
C ASP A 210 -11.44 12.39 16.14
N ARG A 211 -12.62 12.24 15.53
CA ARG A 211 -12.90 11.12 14.59
C ARG A 211 -12.02 11.17 13.36
N LEU A 212 -11.83 12.35 12.77
CA LEU A 212 -10.97 12.52 11.60
C LEU A 212 -9.51 12.18 11.91
N ALA A 213 -9.01 12.60 13.07
CA ALA A 213 -7.65 12.27 13.51
C ALA A 213 -7.44 10.76 13.67
N GLU A 214 -8.49 10.01 14.05
CA GLU A 214 -8.47 8.56 14.09
C GLU A 214 -8.47 7.93 12.70
N VAL A 215 -9.46 8.27 11.85
CA VAL A 215 -9.65 7.59 10.55
C VAL A 215 -8.61 8.00 9.49
N LEU A 216 -7.99 9.17 9.62
CA LEU A 216 -6.98 9.67 8.69
C LEU A 216 -5.54 9.41 9.15
N ARG A 217 -5.35 8.75 10.30
CA ARG A 217 -4.03 8.45 10.87
C ARG A 217 -3.15 7.73 9.83
N GLY A 218 -1.93 8.23 9.64
CA GLY A 218 -0.96 7.70 8.67
C GLY A 218 -1.29 8.03 7.21
N ARG A 219 -2.56 8.17 6.84
CA ARG A 219 -2.98 8.60 5.50
C ARG A 219 -2.64 10.07 5.28
N ILE A 220 -2.99 10.92 6.25
CA ILE A 220 -2.75 12.37 6.26
C ILE A 220 -1.84 12.71 7.44
N VAL A 221 -0.79 13.48 7.16
CA VAL A 221 0.19 13.91 8.19
C VAL A 221 0.38 15.43 8.16
N GLY A 222 0.24 16.08 7.00
CA GLY A 222 0.32 17.54 6.87
C GLY A 222 -0.87 18.31 7.44
N GLY A 223 -1.64 17.72 8.36
CA GLY A 223 -2.80 18.32 9.01
C GLY A 223 -4.08 18.30 8.18
N VAL A 224 -5.19 18.64 8.84
CA VAL A 224 -6.52 18.77 8.23
C VAL A 224 -7.10 20.14 8.59
N GLU A 225 -7.45 20.92 7.59
CA GLU A 225 -8.21 22.16 7.74
C GLU A 225 -9.70 21.85 7.86
N LEU A 226 -10.35 22.31 8.94
CA LEU A 226 -11.80 22.22 9.09
C LEU A 226 -12.44 23.58 8.83
N SER A 227 -13.46 23.63 7.99
CA SER A 227 -14.17 24.86 7.64
C SER A 227 -15.68 24.66 7.65
N ILE A 228 -16.39 25.51 8.40
CA ILE A 228 -17.84 25.50 8.46
C ILE A 228 -18.40 26.39 7.35
N VAL A 229 -19.25 25.81 6.50
CA VAL A 229 -20.00 26.54 5.47
C VAL A 229 -21.32 26.99 6.07
N ARG A 230 -21.49 28.32 6.20
CA ARG A 230 -22.79 28.90 6.55
C ARG A 230 -23.58 29.08 5.26
N ARG A 231 -24.73 28.40 5.14
CA ARG A 231 -25.71 28.75 4.11
C ARG A 231 -26.26 30.14 4.46
N GLY A 232 -26.02 31.11 3.59
CA GLY A 232 -26.66 32.43 3.65
C GLY A 232 -28.15 32.35 3.33
#